data_AF-A0A7C5WB60-F1
#
_entry.id   AF-A0A7C5WB60-F1
#
_cell.length_a   1.000
_cell.length_b   1.000
_cell.length_c   1.000
_cell.angle_alpha   90.00
_cell.angle_beta   90.00
_cell.angle_gamma   90.00
#
_symmetry.space_group_name_H-M   'P 1'
#
loop_
_entity.id
_entity.type
_entity.pdbx_description
1 polymer ?
#
loop_
_entity_poly.entity_id
_entity_poly.type
_entity_poly.pdbx_seq_one_letter_code
_entity_poly.pdbx_strand_id
1 'polypeptide(L)'
;MVGKLQQRLQEIRAHLQAGHPELVLEAARALLEHCPQYPTAYLLLAEVYQALQRWQEAAEVLHAARQRFPRHRVFEQRYQQLQRQRGTPDELPQTPSAAEPAHPPGESEPDRHLRRVSVPLRLIEGAGEATVRLRSTLVRLIPGLEFAPLRSEPSAGSAYRGLPPPPPFPAELEAILREAERTPPPEPLTPLEELARRLEHARIPAPERAEPAQPEAPVPEEPMPSAELPIVTETMARIYEQQGAYELALRIYEELARRYPERRAAYDHAQARLRERLGHAGS
;
A
#
# COMPACT_ATOMS: atom_id res chain seq x y z
N MET A 1 20.18 -15.39 -25.37
CA MET A 1 20.81 -15.63 -24.05
C MET A 1 20.01 -15.02 -22.89
N VAL A 2 19.44 -13.82 -23.04
CA VAL A 2 18.67 -13.13 -21.98
C VAL A 2 17.47 -13.94 -21.47
N GLY A 3 16.71 -14.60 -22.34
CA GLY A 3 15.54 -15.39 -21.95
C GLY A 3 15.84 -16.58 -21.04
N LYS A 4 16.94 -17.31 -21.28
CA LYS A 4 17.35 -18.45 -20.43
C LYS A 4 17.78 -18.00 -19.02
N LEU A 5 18.37 -16.81 -18.92
CA LEU A 5 18.79 -16.22 -17.64
C LEU A 5 17.57 -15.75 -16.84
N GLN A 6 16.62 -15.06 -17.50
CA GLN A 6 15.34 -14.69 -16.88
C GLN A 6 14.54 -15.91 -16.40
N GLN A 7 14.51 -16.97 -17.21
CA GLN A 7 13.87 -18.22 -16.84
C GLN A 7 14.51 -18.83 -15.58
N ARG A 8 15.84 -18.90 -15.52
CA ARG A 8 16.55 -19.37 -14.31
C ARG A 8 16.26 -18.51 -13.07
N LEU A 9 16.19 -17.19 -13.21
CA LEU A 9 15.84 -16.30 -12.08
C LEU A 9 14.41 -16.55 -11.59
N GLN A 10 13.49 -16.82 -12.50
CA GLN A 10 12.10 -17.11 -12.19
C GLN A 10 11.96 -18.47 -11.49
N GLU A 11 12.70 -19.49 -11.94
CA GLU A 11 12.80 -20.80 -11.30
C GLU A 11 13.34 -20.68 -9.87
N ILE A 12 14.46 -19.97 -9.68
CA ILE A 12 15.05 -19.71 -8.35
C ILE A 12 14.04 -19.03 -7.42
N ARG A 13 13.28 -18.05 -7.91
CA ARG A 13 12.21 -17.39 -7.13
C ARG A 13 11.06 -18.33 -6.79
N ALA A 14 10.65 -19.20 -7.70
CA ALA A 14 9.61 -20.18 -7.45
C ALA A 14 10.05 -21.18 -6.36
N HIS A 15 11.31 -21.63 -6.39
CA HIS A 15 11.86 -22.50 -5.35
C HIS A 15 11.99 -21.81 -3.98
N LEU A 16 12.21 -20.49 -3.96
CA LEU A 16 12.18 -19.69 -2.73
C LEU A 16 10.76 -19.65 -2.14
N GLN A 17 9.75 -19.45 -2.98
CA GLN A 17 8.34 -19.48 -2.57
C GLN A 17 7.90 -20.88 -2.09
N ALA A 18 8.48 -21.94 -2.66
CA ALA A 18 8.24 -23.31 -2.24
C ALA A 18 8.88 -23.67 -0.88
N GLY A 19 9.68 -22.79 -0.28
CA GLY A 19 10.25 -23.00 1.05
C GLY A 19 11.48 -23.90 1.08
N HIS A 20 12.22 -24.02 -0.03
CA HIS A 20 13.48 -24.76 -0.11
C HIS A 20 14.70 -23.84 -0.23
N PRO A 21 15.02 -23.03 0.80
CA PRO A 21 16.03 -21.96 0.69
C PRO A 21 17.47 -22.47 0.47
N GLU A 22 17.81 -23.68 0.93
CA GLU A 22 19.14 -24.30 0.75
C GLU A 22 19.46 -24.57 -0.73
N LEU A 23 18.53 -25.19 -1.46
CA LEU A 23 18.69 -25.45 -2.90
C LEU A 23 18.74 -24.16 -3.72
N VAL A 24 17.99 -23.15 -3.28
CA VAL A 24 17.94 -21.82 -3.90
C VAL A 24 19.28 -21.09 -3.71
N LEU A 25 19.92 -21.26 -2.55
CA LEU A 25 21.22 -20.67 -2.24
C LEU A 25 22.31 -21.19 -3.19
N GLU A 26 22.36 -22.50 -3.42
CA GLU A 26 23.31 -23.11 -4.35
C GLU A 26 23.07 -22.63 -5.79
N ALA A 27 21.81 -22.61 -6.23
CA ALA A 27 21.44 -22.12 -7.55
C ALA A 27 21.76 -20.63 -7.74
N ALA A 28 21.55 -19.79 -6.72
CA ALA A 28 21.86 -18.37 -6.75
C ALA A 28 23.37 -18.10 -6.76
N ARG A 29 24.17 -18.88 -6.02
CA ARG A 29 25.64 -18.80 -6.05
C ARG A 29 26.18 -19.21 -7.42
N ALA A 30 25.73 -20.35 -7.95
CA ALA A 30 26.09 -20.78 -9.29
C ALA A 30 25.75 -19.71 -10.34
N LEU A 31 24.61 -19.02 -10.20
CA LEU A 31 24.25 -17.92 -11.10
C LEU A 31 25.23 -16.74 -11.03
N LEU A 32 25.72 -16.39 -9.85
CA LEU A 32 26.70 -15.31 -9.67
C LEU A 32 28.08 -15.65 -10.23
N GLU A 33 28.51 -16.92 -10.16
CA GLU A 33 29.77 -17.36 -10.76
C GLU A 33 29.78 -17.16 -12.28
N HIS A 34 28.64 -17.47 -12.93
CA HIS A 34 28.51 -17.33 -14.38
C HIS A 34 28.21 -15.90 -14.81
N CYS A 35 27.60 -15.08 -13.95
CA CYS A 35 27.12 -13.73 -14.28
C CYS A 35 27.35 -12.73 -13.11
N PRO A 36 28.60 -12.32 -12.84
CA PRO A 36 28.94 -11.45 -11.71
C PRO A 36 28.52 -9.98 -11.88
N GLN A 37 28.01 -9.61 -13.07
CA GLN A 37 27.61 -8.24 -13.38
C GLN A 37 26.11 -7.98 -13.15
N TYR A 38 25.36 -8.97 -12.67
CA TYR A 38 23.90 -8.87 -12.62
C TYR A 38 23.36 -8.46 -11.23
N PRO A 39 22.81 -7.25 -11.05
CA PRO A 39 22.38 -6.74 -9.74
C PRO A 39 21.31 -7.60 -9.06
N THR A 40 20.36 -8.12 -9.84
CA THR A 40 19.25 -8.92 -9.32
C THR A 40 19.71 -10.24 -8.73
N ALA A 41 20.82 -10.81 -9.19
CA ALA A 41 21.38 -12.04 -8.62
C ALA A 41 21.88 -11.80 -7.19
N TYR A 42 22.51 -10.64 -6.92
CA TYR A 42 22.91 -10.24 -5.57
C TYR A 42 21.70 -9.98 -4.65
N LEU A 43 20.63 -9.38 -5.18
CA LEU A 43 19.40 -9.14 -4.43
C LEU A 43 18.70 -10.46 -4.06
N LEU A 44 18.60 -11.40 -5.00
CA LEU A 44 18.04 -12.73 -4.73
C LEU A 44 18.86 -13.45 -3.67
N LEU A 45 20.19 -13.43 -3.78
CA LEU A 45 21.04 -14.10 -2.81
C LEU A 45 20.88 -13.51 -1.39
N ALA A 46 20.75 -12.18 -1.29
CA ALA A 46 20.42 -11.52 -0.03
C ALA A 46 19.04 -11.94 0.53
N GLU A 47 18.02 -12.07 -0.33
CA GLU A 47 16.69 -12.56 0.04
C GLU A 47 16.74 -14.02 0.54
N VAL A 48 17.57 -14.88 -0.05
CA VAL A 48 17.76 -16.27 0.41
C VAL A 48 18.41 -16.31 1.80
N TYR A 49 19.46 -15.53 2.03
CA TYR A 49 20.08 -15.47 3.35
C TYR A 49 19.14 -14.91 4.42
N GLN A 50 18.26 -13.97 4.07
CA GLN A 50 17.20 -13.51 4.96
C GLN A 50 16.22 -14.64 5.32
N ALA A 51 15.80 -15.43 4.32
CA ALA A 51 14.93 -16.59 4.55
C ALA A 51 15.58 -17.63 5.47
N LEU A 52 16.91 -17.79 5.38
CA LEU A 52 17.71 -18.68 6.24
C LEU A 52 18.08 -18.07 7.60
N GLN A 53 17.63 -16.85 7.93
CA GLN A 53 18.02 -16.13 9.16
C GLN A 53 19.54 -15.89 9.26
N ARG A 54 20.28 -15.95 8.14
CA ARG A 54 21.73 -15.72 8.05
C ARG A 54 22.01 -14.24 7.82
N TRP A 55 21.67 -13.44 8.82
CA TRP A 55 21.69 -11.98 8.75
C TRP A 55 23.06 -11.36 8.46
N GLN A 56 24.13 -12.00 8.95
CA GLN A 56 25.51 -11.55 8.74
C GLN A 56 25.90 -11.64 7.25
N GLU A 57 25.64 -12.79 6.64
CA GLU A 57 26.01 -13.08 5.24
C GLU A 57 25.15 -12.30 4.25
N ALA A 58 23.88 -12.07 4.57
CA ALA A 58 23.02 -11.15 3.80
C ALA A 58 23.62 -9.74 3.76
N ALA A 59 24.15 -9.25 4.89
CA ALA A 59 24.76 -7.93 4.98
C ALA A 59 26.07 -7.84 4.19
N GLU A 60 26.90 -8.87 4.24
CA GLU A 60 28.15 -8.96 3.48
C GLU A 60 27.89 -8.94 1.97
N VAL A 61 26.92 -9.71 1.49
CA VAL A 61 26.58 -9.75 0.06
C VAL A 61 26.05 -8.41 -0.43
N LEU A 62 25.18 -7.75 0.34
CA LEU A 62 24.68 -6.41 0.01
C LEU A 62 25.80 -5.35 0.03
N HIS A 63 26.75 -5.48 0.97
CA HIS A 63 27.90 -4.59 1.04
C HIS A 63 28.83 -4.76 -0.18
N ALA A 64 29.15 -6.01 -0.53
CA ALA A 64 29.93 -6.34 -1.73
C ALA A 64 29.23 -5.86 -3.01
N ALA A 65 27.91 -6.04 -3.09
CA ALA A 65 27.11 -5.54 -4.21
C ALA A 65 27.14 -4.01 -4.30
N ARG A 66 27.12 -3.29 -3.17
CA ARG A 66 27.23 -1.83 -3.16
C ARG A 66 28.58 -1.34 -3.68
N GLN A 67 29.66 -2.02 -3.34
CA GLN A 67 31.00 -1.71 -3.87
C GLN A 67 31.07 -1.95 -5.38
N ARG A 68 30.43 -3.03 -5.87
CA ARG A 68 30.39 -3.39 -7.29
C ARG A 68 29.46 -2.48 -8.11
N PHE A 69 28.37 -2.00 -7.51
CA PHE A 69 27.35 -1.18 -8.15
C PHE A 69 27.08 0.14 -7.40
N PRO A 70 28.02 1.10 -7.40
CA PRO A 70 27.89 2.36 -6.63
C PRO A 70 26.67 3.21 -6.99
N ARG A 71 26.18 3.12 -8.24
CA ARG A 71 25.02 3.90 -8.74
C ARG A 71 23.67 3.29 -8.37
N HIS A 72 23.63 2.09 -7.81
CA HIS A 72 22.39 1.34 -7.64
C HIS A 72 21.85 1.45 -6.20
N ARG A 73 20.98 2.44 -5.97
CA ARG A 73 20.40 2.78 -4.64
C ARG A 73 19.63 1.64 -3.96
N VAL A 74 19.17 0.65 -4.71
CA VAL A 74 18.41 -0.49 -4.15
C VAL A 74 19.24 -1.27 -3.13
N PHE A 75 20.56 -1.40 -3.33
CA PHE A 75 21.42 -2.12 -2.38
C PHE A 75 21.52 -1.40 -1.04
N GLU A 76 21.60 -0.07 -1.07
CA GLU A 76 21.61 0.75 0.15
C GLU A 76 20.28 0.63 0.91
N GLN A 77 19.15 0.74 0.20
CA GLN A 77 17.83 0.59 0.79
C GLN A 77 17.65 -0.79 1.43
N ARG A 78 18.06 -1.86 0.71
CA ARG A 78 18.00 -3.23 1.21
C ARG A 78 18.90 -3.44 2.43
N TYR A 79 20.11 -2.87 2.42
CA TYR A 79 21.03 -2.94 3.56
C TYR A 79 20.45 -2.24 4.80
N GLN A 80 19.88 -1.03 4.64
CA GLN A 80 19.22 -0.33 5.74
C GLN A 80 18.01 -1.10 6.28
N GLN A 81 17.20 -1.70 5.40
CA GLN A 81 16.07 -2.54 5.78
C GLN A 81 16.53 -3.76 6.59
N LEU A 82 17.61 -4.42 6.16
CA LEU A 82 18.21 -5.55 6.87
C LEU A 82 18.69 -5.14 8.27
N GLN A 83 19.36 -3.99 8.39
CA GLN A 83 19.83 -3.49 9.70
C GLN A 83 18.67 -3.19 10.66
N ARG A 84 17.54 -2.69 10.17
CA ARG A 84 16.33 -2.51 11.00
C ARG A 84 15.74 -3.84 11.48
N GLN A 85 15.79 -4.87 10.64
CA GLN A 85 15.33 -6.21 11.01
C GLN A 85 16.27 -6.89 12.01
N ARG A 86 17.58 -6.61 11.94
CA ARG A 86 18.58 -7.06 12.91
C ARG A 86 18.53 -6.30 14.23
N GLY A 87 18.19 -5.02 14.18
CA GLY A 87 18.15 -4.09 15.32
C GLY A 87 16.92 -4.21 16.22
N THR A 88 16.10 -5.26 16.08
CA THR A 88 15.19 -5.73 17.12
C THR A 88 15.76 -7.02 17.68
N PRO A 89 16.69 -6.92 18.65
CA PRO A 89 16.30 -6.87 20.06
C PRO A 89 17.11 -5.83 20.86
N ASP A 90 16.43 -5.14 21.79
CA ASP A 90 16.95 -4.12 22.70
C ASP A 90 17.47 -2.81 22.09
N GLU A 91 16.96 -1.73 22.68
CA GLU A 91 17.56 -0.41 22.64
C GLU A 91 19.07 -0.49 22.73
N LEU A 92 19.78 0.15 21.80
CA LEU A 92 20.89 0.99 22.20
C LEU A 92 20.96 2.24 21.33
N PRO A 93 21.39 3.35 21.94
CA PRO A 93 20.75 4.63 21.81
C PRO A 93 21.52 5.46 20.80
N GLN A 94 20.87 6.53 20.38
CA GLN A 94 21.61 7.70 19.94
C GLN A 94 22.64 8.04 21.02
N THR A 95 23.92 8.09 20.65
CA THR A 95 24.89 8.87 21.42
C THR A 95 24.67 10.35 21.09
N PRO A 96 24.12 11.17 22.00
CA PRO A 96 24.71 12.46 22.29
C PRO A 96 25.88 12.24 23.26
N SER A 97 27.06 12.69 22.84
CA SER A 97 28.06 13.34 23.68
C SER A 97 28.09 13.04 25.20
N ALA A 98 29.18 12.39 25.62
CA ALA A 98 29.94 12.57 26.87
C ALA A 98 29.30 12.26 28.25
N ALA A 99 30.10 11.53 29.04
CA ALA A 99 30.13 11.38 30.50
C ALA A 99 29.32 10.23 31.16
N GLU A 100 30.10 9.28 31.72
CA GLU A 100 29.87 8.22 32.70
C GLU A 100 29.11 8.62 34.01
N PRO A 101 28.87 7.71 35.00
CA PRO A 101 28.38 6.32 34.97
C PRO A 101 27.37 5.93 36.11
N ALA A 102 26.85 4.69 36.04
CA ALA A 102 26.53 3.73 37.13
C ALA A 102 25.37 3.96 38.14
N HIS A 103 24.30 3.14 38.09
CA HIS A 103 24.06 1.95 38.96
C HIS A 103 22.63 1.33 38.75
N PRO A 104 22.41 0.01 39.07
CA PRO A 104 21.14 -0.74 38.95
C PRO A 104 20.50 -0.95 40.35
N PRO A 105 19.66 -1.97 40.69
CA PRO A 105 18.82 -2.95 39.94
C PRO A 105 17.34 -3.03 40.45
N GLY A 106 16.51 -3.94 39.92
CA GLY A 106 15.46 -4.60 40.72
C GLY A 106 14.03 -4.70 40.15
N GLU A 107 13.53 -5.95 40.18
CA GLU A 107 12.13 -6.38 40.42
C GLU A 107 11.18 -6.71 39.23
N SER A 108 11.07 -8.03 38.97
CA SER A 108 9.88 -8.89 39.09
C SER A 108 8.53 -8.50 38.44
N GLU A 109 8.14 -9.36 37.48
CA GLU A 109 6.82 -9.85 36.99
C GLU A 109 5.49 -9.44 37.69
N PRO A 110 4.31 -9.88 37.20
CA PRO A 110 3.74 -9.95 35.83
C PRO A 110 2.33 -9.31 35.81
N ASP A 111 1.85 -8.76 34.67
CA ASP A 111 0.40 -8.87 34.42
C ASP A 111 -0.03 -8.62 32.97
N ARG A 112 -0.96 -9.48 32.58
CA ARG A 112 -1.36 -9.81 31.22
C ARG A 112 -2.54 -8.93 30.83
N HIS A 113 -2.29 -7.66 30.52
CA HIS A 113 -3.32 -6.79 29.99
C HIS A 113 -3.36 -6.82 28.47
N LEU A 114 -4.55 -7.12 27.94
CA LEU A 114 -5.09 -6.69 26.65
C LEU A 114 -4.38 -5.41 26.17
N ARG A 115 -3.29 -5.57 25.41
CA ARG A 115 -2.63 -4.41 24.81
C ARG A 115 -3.51 -3.95 23.67
N ARG A 116 -4.45 -3.05 23.98
CA ARG A 116 -4.65 -1.87 23.14
C ARG A 116 -3.25 -1.39 22.82
N VAL A 117 -2.78 -1.68 21.61
CA VAL A 117 -1.50 -1.17 21.14
C VAL A 117 -1.71 0.33 21.02
N SER A 118 -1.48 1.05 22.12
CA SER A 118 -1.27 2.49 22.13
C SER A 118 0.05 2.69 21.41
N VAL A 119 -0.03 2.82 20.09
CA VAL A 119 1.10 3.25 19.26
C VAL A 119 1.55 4.60 19.83
N PRO A 120 2.83 4.79 20.20
CA PRO A 120 3.28 6.03 20.78
C PRO A 120 3.03 7.17 19.78
N LEU A 121 2.41 8.22 20.29
CA LEU A 121 1.98 9.41 19.57
C LEU A 121 3.16 10.01 18.82
N ARG A 122 3.03 10.22 17.51
CA ARG A 122 3.98 11.06 16.78
C ARG A 122 3.56 12.51 16.98
N LEU A 123 4.22 13.21 17.91
CA LEU A 123 4.13 14.66 18.03
C LEU A 123 4.75 15.27 16.77
N ILE A 124 3.89 15.86 15.93
CA ILE A 124 4.33 16.71 14.83
C ILE A 124 4.16 18.13 15.36
N GLU A 125 5.27 18.83 15.53
CA GLU A 125 5.31 20.24 15.90
C GLU A 125 4.73 21.04 14.73
N GLY A 126 3.47 21.45 14.87
CA GLY A 126 2.83 22.39 13.94
C GLY A 126 3.37 23.80 14.20
N ALA A 127 3.44 24.63 13.17
CA ALA A 127 4.00 25.99 13.23
C ALA A 127 3.12 27.01 13.99
N GLY A 128 2.58 26.63 15.15
CA GLY A 128 1.83 27.47 16.08
C GLY A 128 1.70 26.75 17.42
N GLU A 129 1.75 27.50 18.53
CA GLU A 129 1.90 27.03 19.93
C GLU A 129 0.82 26.05 20.45
N ALA A 130 -0.06 25.52 19.61
CA ALA A 130 -1.06 24.54 19.96
C ALA A 130 -0.54 23.10 19.72
N THR A 131 -0.31 22.37 20.81
CA THR A 131 -0.01 20.93 20.76
C THR A 131 -1.25 20.16 20.28
N VAL A 132 -1.28 19.76 19.00
CA VAL A 132 -2.33 18.90 18.45
C VAL A 132 -1.99 17.44 18.74
N ARG A 133 -2.84 16.74 19.51
CA ARG A 133 -2.70 15.30 19.73
C ARG A 133 -3.34 14.55 18.57
N LEU A 134 -2.50 13.90 17.76
CA LEU A 134 -2.95 13.02 16.67
C LEU A 134 -3.06 11.58 17.19
N ARG A 135 -4.28 11.02 17.12
CA ARG A 135 -4.52 9.60 17.41
C ARG A 135 -4.83 8.87 16.11
N SER A 136 -4.20 7.70 15.93
CA SER A 136 -4.51 6.78 14.83
C SER A 136 -5.04 5.48 15.42
N THR A 137 -6.22 5.06 14.95
CA THR A 137 -6.80 3.76 15.25
C THR A 137 -6.85 2.96 13.96
N LEU A 138 -6.16 1.82 13.90
CA LEU A 138 -6.12 0.98 12.71
C LEU A 138 -7.49 0.33 12.49
N VAL A 139 -8.13 0.63 11.35
CA VAL A 139 -9.41 0.03 10.95
C VAL A 139 -9.14 -0.94 9.80
N ARG A 140 -9.58 -2.19 9.97
CA ARG A 140 -9.52 -3.22 8.92
C ARG A 140 -10.90 -3.36 8.30
N LEU A 141 -11.04 -2.95 7.03
CA LEU A 141 -12.32 -3.00 6.31
C LEU A 141 -12.44 -4.25 5.45
N ILE A 142 -11.34 -4.68 4.84
CA ILE A 142 -11.24 -5.86 3.96
C ILE A 142 -9.88 -6.54 4.24
N PRO A 143 -9.77 -7.88 4.21
CA PRO A 143 -8.48 -8.56 4.34
C PRO A 143 -7.46 -8.02 3.33
N GLY A 144 -6.33 -7.50 3.82
CA GLY A 144 -5.28 -6.87 2.99
C GLY A 144 -5.45 -5.36 2.76
N LEU A 145 -6.56 -4.76 3.18
CA LEU A 145 -6.79 -3.31 3.12
C LEU A 145 -6.79 -2.74 4.55
N GLU A 146 -5.65 -2.18 4.95
CA GLU A 146 -5.50 -1.47 6.23
C GLU A 146 -5.64 0.04 6.04
N PHE A 147 -6.53 0.65 6.82
CA PHE A 147 -6.77 2.09 6.78
C PHE A 147 -6.50 2.67 8.17
N ALA A 148 -5.67 3.71 8.23
CA ALA A 148 -5.26 4.39 9.46
C ALA A 148 -5.73 5.85 9.41
N PRO A 149 -7.01 6.13 9.71
CA PRO A 149 -7.52 7.49 9.74
C PRO A 149 -6.81 8.29 10.84
N LEU A 150 -6.21 9.42 10.45
CA LEU A 150 -5.63 10.38 11.39
C LEU A 150 -6.73 11.28 11.95
N ARG A 151 -6.93 11.25 13.28
CA ARG A 151 -7.83 12.19 13.97
C ARG A 151 -7.01 13.15 14.83
N SER A 152 -7.22 14.45 14.64
CA SER A 152 -6.74 15.50 15.54
C SER A 152 -7.79 15.72 16.64
N GLU A 153 -7.39 15.48 17.89
CA GLU A 153 -8.17 15.95 19.05
C GLU A 153 -7.57 17.29 19.51
N PRO A 154 -8.36 18.38 19.53
CA PRO A 154 -7.92 19.61 20.18
C PRO A 154 -7.79 19.32 21.67
N SER A 155 -6.60 19.56 22.24
CA SER A 155 -6.34 19.43 23.68
C SER A 155 -6.96 20.62 24.43
N ALA A 156 -8.27 20.83 24.29
CA ALA A 156 -9.01 21.83 25.06
C ALA A 156 -9.57 21.16 26.32
N GLY A 157 -8.74 21.10 27.36
CA GLY A 157 -9.12 20.43 28.60
C GLY A 157 -8.30 20.85 29.80
N SER A 158 -8.67 22.00 30.38
CA SER A 158 -8.55 22.25 31.83
C SER A 158 -7.13 22.34 32.42
N ALA A 159 -6.27 23.22 31.91
CA ALA A 159 -5.04 23.63 32.60
C ALA A 159 -5.19 24.94 33.42
N TYR A 160 -6.34 25.63 33.36
CA TYR A 160 -6.49 27.00 33.87
C TYR A 160 -7.48 27.15 35.04
N ARG A 161 -7.77 26.10 35.81
CA ARG A 161 -8.59 26.24 37.02
C ARG A 161 -7.70 26.65 38.20
N GLY A 162 -7.50 27.96 38.38
CA GLY A 162 -6.85 28.52 39.58
C GLY A 162 -5.62 29.42 39.32
N LEU A 163 -5.28 29.69 38.06
CA LEU A 163 -4.25 30.70 37.75
C LEU A 163 -4.86 32.11 37.86
N PRO A 164 -4.09 33.11 38.34
CA PRO A 164 -4.51 34.50 38.24
C PRO A 164 -4.77 34.84 36.77
N PRO A 165 -5.70 35.79 36.50
CA PRO A 165 -5.94 36.24 35.14
C PRO A 165 -4.60 36.67 34.51
N PRO A 166 -4.35 36.32 33.23
CA PRO A 166 -3.13 36.74 32.57
C PRO A 166 -3.01 38.27 32.64
N PRO A 167 -1.78 38.81 32.71
CA PRO A 167 -1.58 40.24 32.67
C PRO A 167 -2.20 40.83 31.40
N PRO A 168 -2.59 42.12 31.40
CA PRO A 168 -3.10 42.78 30.21
C PRO A 168 -2.11 42.63 29.05
N PHE A 169 -2.64 42.44 27.85
CA PHE A 169 -1.82 42.29 26.64
C PHE A 169 -0.99 43.58 26.42
N PRO A 170 0.29 43.47 26.01
CA PRO A 170 1.09 44.64 25.69
C PRO A 170 0.47 45.40 24.51
N ALA A 171 0.20 46.69 24.69
CA ALA A 171 -0.40 47.55 23.66
C ALA A 171 0.40 47.59 22.35
N GLU A 172 1.70 47.36 22.44
CA GLU A 172 2.63 47.26 21.30
C GLU A 172 2.31 46.06 20.40
N LEU A 173 1.96 44.91 20.99
CA LEU A 173 1.56 43.71 20.24
C LEU A 173 0.18 43.89 19.60
N GLU A 174 -0.76 44.57 20.29
CA GLU A 174 -2.07 44.90 19.71
C GLU A 174 -1.94 45.82 18.49
N ALA A 175 -1.01 46.77 18.51
CA ALA A 175 -0.73 47.63 17.36
C ALA A 175 -0.17 46.84 16.16
N ILE A 176 0.77 45.92 16.40
CA ILE A 176 1.36 45.06 15.36
C ILE A 176 0.29 44.14 14.74
N LEU A 177 -0.57 43.54 15.56
CA LEU A 177 -1.66 42.68 15.07
C LEU A 177 -2.69 43.47 14.25
N ARG A 178 -3.06 44.67 14.69
CA ARG A 178 -3.95 45.56 13.92
C ARG A 178 -3.34 46.03 12.60
N GLU A 179 -2.02 46.20 12.56
CA GLU A 179 -1.32 46.56 11.33
C GLU A 179 -1.23 45.38 10.36
N ALA A 180 -1.10 44.14 10.86
CA ALA A 180 -1.19 42.92 10.07
C ALA A 180 -2.61 42.64 9.54
N GLU A 181 -3.65 43.07 10.26
CA GLU A 181 -5.06 42.99 9.83
C GLU A 181 -5.46 44.04 8.78
N ARG A 182 -4.60 45.04 8.50
CA ARG A 182 -4.81 45.94 7.37
C ARG A 182 -4.56 45.17 6.08
N THR A 183 -5.65 44.68 5.49
CA THR A 183 -5.63 44.11 4.15
C THR A 183 -5.08 45.14 3.16
N PRO A 184 -3.98 44.85 2.44
CA PRO A 184 -3.55 45.71 1.34
C PRO A 184 -4.67 45.77 0.29
N PRO A 185 -4.75 46.85 -0.52
CA PRO A 185 -5.71 46.93 -1.61
C PRO A 185 -5.53 45.72 -2.55
N PRO A 186 -6.62 45.14 -3.09
CA PRO A 186 -6.52 43.92 -3.89
C PRO A 186 -5.64 44.17 -5.11
N GLU A 187 -4.53 43.44 -5.18
CA GLU A 187 -3.68 43.39 -6.36
C GLU A 187 -4.47 42.74 -7.53
N PRO A 188 -4.17 43.10 -8.79
CA PRO A 188 -4.79 42.44 -9.93
C PRO A 188 -4.46 40.95 -9.91
N LEU A 189 -5.50 40.10 -10.05
CA LEU A 189 -5.38 38.65 -9.96
C LEU A 189 -4.41 38.11 -11.03
N THR A 190 -3.61 37.12 -10.64
CA THR A 190 -2.76 36.40 -11.59
C THR A 190 -3.61 35.58 -12.56
N PRO A 191 -3.11 35.23 -13.77
CA PRO A 191 -3.86 34.41 -14.72
C PRO A 191 -4.36 33.07 -14.16
N LEU A 192 -3.63 32.51 -13.18
CA LEU A 192 -3.99 31.26 -12.51
C LEU A 192 -5.13 31.48 -11.49
N GLU A 193 -5.13 32.61 -10.76
CA GLU A 193 -6.22 32.98 -9.86
C GLU A 193 -7.50 33.36 -10.60
N GLU A 194 -7.38 34.02 -11.75
CA GLU A 194 -8.53 34.26 -12.63
C GLU A 194 -9.15 32.94 -13.09
N LEU A 195 -8.33 31.97 -13.47
CA LEU A 195 -8.79 30.64 -13.87
C LEU A 195 -9.41 29.89 -12.68
N ALA A 196 -8.80 29.94 -11.50
CA ALA A 196 -9.32 29.33 -10.29
C ALA A 196 -10.69 29.93 -9.92
N ARG A 197 -10.83 31.26 -9.97
CA ARG A 197 -12.10 31.95 -9.73
C ARG A 197 -13.15 31.57 -10.79
N ARG A 198 -12.77 31.39 -12.05
CA ARG A 198 -13.69 30.92 -13.11
C ARG A 198 -14.16 29.49 -12.86
N LEU A 199 -13.30 28.60 -12.37
CA LEU A 199 -13.68 27.23 -12.02
C LEU A 199 -14.55 27.15 -10.77
N GLU A 200 -14.32 28.00 -9.77
CA GLU A 200 -15.14 28.08 -8.55
C GLU A 200 -16.62 28.38 -8.88
N HIS A 201 -16.86 29.24 -9.87
CA HIS A 201 -18.21 29.60 -10.31
C HIS A 201 -18.77 28.66 -11.38
N ALA A 202 -17.94 27.77 -11.94
CA ALA A 202 -18.38 26.82 -12.95
C ALA A 202 -19.12 25.66 -12.28
N ARG A 203 -20.40 25.48 -12.61
CA ARG A 203 -21.16 24.28 -12.25
C ARG A 203 -21.23 23.34 -13.44
N ILE A 204 -20.89 22.07 -13.21
CA ILE A 204 -21.17 20.99 -14.15
C ILE A 204 -22.67 20.66 -13.99
N PRO A 205 -23.49 20.71 -15.06
CA PRO A 205 -24.87 20.26 -14.97
C PRO A 205 -24.88 18.78 -14.55
N ALA A 206 -25.67 18.46 -13.53
CA ALA A 206 -25.86 17.07 -13.14
C ALA A 206 -26.45 16.32 -14.34
N PRO A 207 -25.94 15.12 -14.69
CA PRO A 207 -26.65 14.28 -15.63
C PRO A 207 -28.06 14.08 -15.06
N GLU A 208 -29.08 14.31 -15.89
CA GLU A 208 -30.48 14.10 -15.53
C GLU A 208 -30.58 12.72 -14.89
N ARG A 209 -30.80 12.73 -13.57
CA ARG A 209 -31.10 11.54 -12.81
C ARG A 209 -32.42 11.06 -13.38
N ALA A 210 -32.38 10.00 -14.18
CA ALA A 210 -33.56 9.36 -14.72
C ALA A 210 -34.62 9.32 -13.61
N GLU A 211 -35.73 10.01 -13.85
CA GLU A 211 -36.86 10.02 -12.95
C GLU A 211 -37.21 8.58 -12.59
N PRO A 212 -37.61 8.27 -11.35
CA PRO A 212 -38.06 6.93 -11.03
C PRO A 212 -39.22 6.60 -11.96
N ALA A 213 -38.96 5.71 -12.92
CA ALA A 213 -39.94 5.22 -13.86
C ALA A 213 -41.17 4.79 -13.05
N GLN A 214 -42.33 5.30 -13.47
CA GLN A 214 -43.62 4.74 -13.08
C GLN A 214 -43.55 3.22 -13.32
N PRO A 215 -44.32 2.38 -12.60
CA PRO A 215 -44.28 0.93 -12.80
C PRO A 215 -44.80 0.61 -14.21
N GLU A 216 -43.89 0.61 -15.17
CA GLU A 216 -44.13 0.16 -16.52
C GLU A 216 -44.39 -1.35 -16.44
N ALA A 217 -45.44 -1.75 -17.14
CA ALA A 217 -45.83 -3.14 -17.39
C ALA A 217 -44.60 -4.02 -17.70
N PRO A 218 -44.65 -5.34 -17.46
CA PRO A 218 -43.49 -6.22 -17.60
C PRO A 218 -42.86 -6.00 -18.98
N VAL A 219 -41.69 -5.36 -18.95
CA VAL A 219 -40.88 -5.13 -20.14
C VAL A 219 -40.55 -6.53 -20.68
N PRO A 220 -40.84 -6.83 -21.96
CA PRO A 220 -40.37 -8.07 -22.55
C PRO A 220 -38.86 -8.13 -22.31
N GLU A 221 -38.35 -9.27 -21.83
CA GLU A 221 -36.90 -9.49 -21.72
C GLU A 221 -36.28 -9.29 -23.10
N GLU A 222 -35.84 -8.06 -23.40
CA GLU A 222 -35.09 -7.81 -24.61
C GLU A 222 -33.76 -8.57 -24.45
N PRO A 223 -33.44 -9.48 -25.38
CA PRO A 223 -32.20 -10.21 -25.30
C PRO A 223 -31.06 -9.20 -25.29
N MET A 224 -30.21 -9.28 -24.27
CA MET A 224 -29.00 -8.47 -24.09
C MET A 224 -28.38 -8.18 -25.45
N PRO A 225 -28.11 -6.90 -25.80
CA PRO A 225 -27.51 -6.58 -27.07
C PRO A 225 -26.27 -7.44 -27.23
N SER A 226 -26.12 -8.05 -28.40
CA SER A 226 -24.96 -8.84 -28.83
C SER A 226 -23.71 -7.96 -28.94
N ALA A 227 -23.38 -7.27 -27.86
CA ALA A 227 -22.19 -6.48 -27.71
C ALA A 227 -21.02 -7.45 -27.78
N GLU A 228 -20.35 -7.45 -28.93
CA GLU A 228 -19.04 -8.05 -29.11
C GLU A 228 -18.18 -7.63 -27.93
N LEU A 229 -17.89 -8.56 -27.03
CA LEU A 229 -17.11 -8.27 -25.83
C LEU A 229 -15.71 -7.85 -26.31
N PRO A 230 -15.28 -6.59 -26.11
CA PRO A 230 -14.08 -6.05 -26.76
C PRO A 230 -12.80 -6.74 -26.29
N ILE A 231 -12.82 -7.38 -25.12
CA ILE A 231 -11.71 -8.14 -24.56
C ILE A 231 -12.25 -9.41 -23.88
N VAL A 232 -11.97 -10.56 -24.50
CA VAL A 232 -12.36 -11.89 -24.01
C VAL A 232 -11.14 -12.53 -23.33
N THR A 233 -11.21 -12.72 -22.02
CA THR A 233 -10.14 -13.33 -21.21
C THR A 233 -10.68 -14.45 -20.31
N GLU A 234 -9.83 -15.38 -19.89
CA GLU A 234 -10.22 -16.48 -19.01
C GLU A 234 -10.75 -15.99 -17.65
N THR A 235 -10.14 -14.94 -17.09
CA THR A 235 -10.61 -14.32 -15.84
C THR A 235 -12.02 -13.77 -15.98
N MET A 236 -12.33 -13.16 -17.13
CA MET A 236 -13.68 -12.66 -17.43
C MET A 236 -14.71 -13.80 -17.41
N ALA A 237 -14.39 -14.93 -18.06
CA ALA A 237 -15.26 -16.11 -18.07
C ALA A 237 -15.56 -16.62 -16.65
N ARG A 238 -14.53 -16.66 -15.79
CA ARG A 238 -14.65 -17.10 -14.39
C ARG A 238 -15.50 -16.15 -13.54
N ILE A 239 -15.39 -14.84 -13.76
CA ILE A 239 -16.22 -13.86 -13.06
C ILE A 239 -17.70 -14.08 -13.40
N TYR A 240 -18.04 -14.28 -14.67
CA TYR A 240 -19.43 -14.55 -15.06
C TYR A 240 -19.95 -15.90 -14.54
N GLU A 241 -19.10 -16.94 -14.47
CA GLU A 241 -19.46 -18.19 -13.80
C GLU A 241 -19.80 -17.98 -12.31
N GLN A 242 -18.98 -17.20 -11.59
CA GLN A 242 -19.21 -16.88 -10.18
C GLN A 242 -20.48 -16.07 -9.95
N GLN A 243 -20.83 -15.20 -10.90
CA GLN A 243 -22.04 -14.38 -10.87
C GLN A 243 -23.30 -15.15 -11.27
N GLY A 244 -23.18 -16.41 -11.70
CA GLY A 244 -24.31 -17.21 -12.19
C GLY A 244 -24.76 -16.84 -13.62
N ALA A 245 -24.07 -15.93 -14.29
CA ALA A 245 -24.35 -15.53 -15.67
C ALA A 245 -23.77 -16.57 -16.66
N TYR A 246 -24.29 -17.79 -16.62
CA TYR A 246 -23.72 -18.94 -17.33
C TYR A 246 -23.75 -18.78 -18.86
N GLU A 247 -24.76 -18.10 -19.41
CA GLU A 247 -24.86 -17.85 -20.86
C GLU A 247 -23.71 -16.99 -21.39
N LEU A 248 -23.35 -15.92 -20.66
CA LEU A 248 -22.24 -15.04 -21.01
C LEU A 248 -20.89 -15.77 -20.84
N ALA A 249 -20.74 -16.54 -19.76
CA ALA A 249 -19.55 -17.36 -19.54
C ALA A 249 -19.33 -18.37 -20.69
N LEU A 250 -20.40 -19.02 -21.18
CA LEU A 250 -20.34 -19.95 -22.30
C LEU A 250 -19.86 -19.28 -23.59
N ARG A 251 -20.38 -18.10 -23.93
CA ARG A 251 -19.95 -17.32 -25.11
C ARG A 251 -18.46 -16.98 -25.04
N ILE A 252 -17.98 -16.57 -23.87
CA ILE A 252 -16.57 -16.24 -23.65
C ILE A 252 -15.68 -17.48 -23.79
N TYR A 253 -16.08 -18.61 -23.22
CA TYR A 253 -15.32 -19.86 -23.38
C TYR A 253 -15.30 -20.37 -24.83
N GLU A 254 -16.37 -20.16 -25.59
CA GLU A 254 -16.40 -20.49 -27.02
C GLU A 254 -15.39 -19.65 -27.81
N GLU A 255 -15.36 -18.34 -27.57
CA GLU A 255 -14.41 -17.45 -28.21
C GLU A 255 -12.96 -17.77 -27.79
N LEU A 256 -12.72 -18.13 -26.52
CA LEU A 256 -11.40 -18.57 -26.05
C LEU A 256 -10.96 -19.88 -26.71
N ALA A 257 -11.88 -20.83 -26.95
CA ALA A 257 -11.58 -22.07 -27.64
C ALA A 257 -11.20 -21.87 -29.11
N ARG A 258 -11.74 -20.84 -29.76
CA ARG A 258 -11.37 -20.44 -31.12
C ARG A 258 -9.99 -19.76 -31.16
N ARG A 259 -9.69 -18.89 -30.19
CA ARG A 259 -8.42 -18.14 -30.12
C ARG A 259 -7.23 -18.98 -29.65
N TYR A 260 -7.46 -19.97 -28.78
CA TYR A 260 -6.43 -20.77 -28.12
C TYR A 260 -6.70 -22.28 -28.29
N PRO A 261 -6.48 -22.84 -29.49
CA PRO A 261 -6.78 -24.24 -29.78
C PRO A 261 -6.02 -25.23 -28.90
N GLU A 262 -4.85 -24.86 -28.38
CA GLU A 262 -4.03 -25.67 -27.49
C GLU A 262 -4.68 -25.91 -26.12
N ARG A 263 -5.58 -25.02 -25.69
CA ARG A 263 -6.35 -25.16 -24.43
C ARG A 263 -7.82 -25.52 -24.66
N ARG A 264 -8.21 -25.80 -25.90
CA ARG A 264 -9.60 -26.08 -26.29
C ARG A 264 -10.28 -27.14 -25.43
N ALA A 265 -9.61 -28.27 -25.17
CA ALA A 265 -10.16 -29.35 -24.34
C ALA A 265 -10.56 -28.88 -22.93
N ALA A 266 -9.80 -27.95 -22.34
CA ALA A 266 -10.10 -27.39 -21.03
C ALA A 266 -11.34 -26.46 -21.06
N TYR A 267 -11.50 -25.68 -22.13
CA TYR A 267 -12.67 -24.84 -22.34
C TYR A 267 -13.92 -25.67 -22.66
N ASP A 268 -13.80 -26.73 -23.47
CA ASP A 268 -14.91 -27.64 -23.78
C ASP A 268 -15.44 -28.30 -22.50
N HIS A 269 -14.55 -28.75 -21.62
CA HIS A 269 -14.96 -29.28 -20.31
C HIS A 269 -15.61 -28.20 -19.43
N ALA A 270 -15.10 -26.97 -19.44
CA ALA A 270 -15.73 -25.87 -18.70
C ALA A 270 -17.15 -25.58 -19.22
N GLN A 271 -17.33 -25.57 -20.54
CA GLN A 271 -18.63 -25.40 -21.17
C GLN A 271 -19.61 -26.52 -20.82
N ALA A 272 -19.18 -27.79 -20.77
CA ALA A 272 -20.03 -28.90 -20.38
C ALA A 272 -20.58 -28.72 -18.95
N ARG A 273 -19.71 -28.39 -17.98
CA ARG A 273 -20.12 -28.12 -16.59
C ARG A 273 -21.10 -26.96 -16.48
N LEU A 274 -20.88 -25.89 -17.26
CA LEU A 274 -21.76 -24.72 -17.28
C LEU A 274 -23.14 -25.05 -17.86
N ARG A 275 -23.22 -25.88 -18.90
CA ARG A 275 -24.50 -26.33 -19.48
C ARG A 275 -25.32 -27.17 -18.50
N GLU A 276 -24.67 -28.05 -17.72
CA GLU A 276 -25.33 -28.82 -16.67
C GLU A 276 -25.93 -27.92 -15.58
N ARG A 277 -25.17 -26.91 -15.13
CA ARG A 277 -25.64 -25.93 -14.14
C ARG A 277 -26.80 -25.07 -14.64
N LEU A 278 -26.75 -24.67 -15.92
CA LEU A 278 -27.84 -23.92 -16.54
C LEU A 278 -29.13 -24.76 -16.61
N GLY A 279 -29.01 -26.05 -16.93
CA GLY A 279 -30.15 -26.98 -16.92
C GLY A 279 -30.78 -27.20 -15.54
N HIS A 280 -29.98 -27.16 -14.47
CA HIS A 280 -30.49 -27.26 -13.10
C HIS A 280 -31.06 -25.95 -12.53
N ALA A 281 -30.63 -24.79 -13.02
CA ALA A 281 -31.16 -23.50 -12.58
C ALA A 281 -32.52 -23.14 -13.18
N GLY A 282 -32.94 -23.83 -14.26
CA GLY A 282 -34.21 -23.61 -14.96
C GLY A 282 -35.29 -24.68 -14.69
N SER A 283 -35.09 -25.62 -13.76
CA SER A 283 -36.11 -26.57 -13.26
C SER A 283 -36.53 -26.23 -11.84
#